data_AF-A0A644XXC9-F1
#
_entry.id   AF-A0A644XXC9-F1
#
_cell.length_a   1.000
_cell.length_b   1.000
_cell.length_c   1.000
_cell.angle_alpha   90.00
_cell.angle_beta   90.00
_cell.angle_gamma   90.00
#
_symmetry.space_group_name_H-M   'P 1'
#
loop_
_entity.id
_entity.type
_entity.pdbx_description
1 polymer ?
#
loop_
_entity_poly.entity_id
_entity_poly.type
_entity_poly.pdbx_seq_one_letter_code
_entity_poly.pdbx_strand_id
1 'polypeptide(L)'
;MIYVKESEFDSAFTREMAEELNSLNIKMKEDKRPYVLIGPGRWGSSDPWLGIPIKWSQISEAKVIVECGLKNFRVEPSQGTHFFQNLTSFGVGYLTINPFMGDGILDLKKAEPSEVIYDSKFIRHIRFQTPLHIFIDGRKNKGIIYSGNN
;
A
#
# COMPACT_ATOMS: atom_id res chain seq x y z
N MET A 1 -1.91 -5.81 -7.66
CA MET A 1 -1.59 -4.59 -6.88
C MET A 1 -2.89 -3.98 -6.42
N ILE A 2 -2.96 -3.61 -5.15
CA ILE A 2 -4.13 -2.97 -4.55
C ILE A 2 -3.68 -1.61 -4.05
N TYR A 3 -4.42 -0.56 -4.37
CA TYR A 3 -4.07 0.77 -3.94
C TYR A 3 -5.27 1.64 -3.63
N VAL A 4 -5.08 2.59 -2.72
CA VAL A 4 -6.03 3.66 -2.42
C VAL A 4 -5.78 4.81 -3.39
N LYS A 5 -6.83 5.27 -4.06
CA LYS A 5 -6.78 6.38 -5.02
C LYS A 5 -6.54 7.67 -4.26
N GLU A 6 -5.35 8.24 -4.42
CA GLU A 6 -4.94 9.49 -3.76
C GLU A 6 -5.94 10.63 -3.99
N SER A 7 -6.47 10.77 -5.21
CA SER A 7 -7.43 11.83 -5.56
C SER A 7 -8.78 11.71 -4.87
N GLU A 8 -9.14 10.50 -4.44
CA GLU A 8 -10.42 10.20 -3.79
C GLU A 8 -10.26 10.01 -2.27
N PHE A 9 -9.03 10.11 -1.75
CA PHE A 9 -8.79 9.89 -0.33
C PHE A 9 -9.47 10.97 0.52
N ASP A 10 -10.22 10.50 1.51
CA ASP A 10 -10.91 11.35 2.48
C ASP A 10 -10.81 10.69 3.87
N SER A 11 -10.24 11.43 4.83
CA SER A 11 -10.03 10.95 6.19
C SER A 11 -11.34 10.56 6.89
N ALA A 12 -12.48 11.13 6.46
CA ALA A 12 -13.81 10.79 6.98
C ALA A 12 -14.25 9.35 6.65
N PHE A 13 -13.69 8.75 5.60
CA PHE A 13 -14.07 7.43 5.10
C PHE A 13 -13.00 6.35 5.32
N THR A 14 -11.98 6.64 6.13
CA THR A 14 -10.86 5.72 6.39
C THR A 14 -11.27 4.38 6.99
N ARG A 15 -12.36 4.34 7.76
CA ARG A 15 -12.93 3.08 8.28
C ARG A 15 -13.54 2.21 7.18
N GLU A 16 -14.30 2.83 6.26
CA GLU A 16 -14.86 2.15 5.09
C GLU A 16 -13.74 1.60 4.20
N MET A 17 -12.68 2.40 3.97
CA MET A 17 -11.49 1.93 3.25
C MET A 17 -10.83 0.72 3.94
N ALA A 18 -10.74 0.72 5.27
CA ALA A 18 -10.18 -0.41 6.01
C ALA A 18 -11.02 -1.69 5.88
N GLU A 19 -12.35 -1.56 5.84
CA GLU A 19 -13.28 -2.67 5.60
C GLU A 19 -13.16 -3.20 4.17
N GLU A 20 -13.12 -2.33 3.17
CA GLU A 20 -12.89 -2.70 1.77
C GLU A 20 -11.55 -3.43 1.58
N LEU A 21 -10.46 -2.91 2.16
CA LEU A 21 -9.14 -3.54 2.12
C LEU A 21 -9.16 -4.92 2.77
N ASN A 22 -9.87 -5.08 3.89
CA ASN A 22 -10.04 -6.38 4.54
C ASN A 22 -10.77 -7.39 3.64
N SER A 23 -11.87 -6.97 3.00
CA SER A 23 -12.59 -7.83 2.05
C SER A 23 -11.72 -8.25 0.87
N LEU A 24 -10.88 -7.35 0.35
CA LEU A 24 -9.91 -7.69 -0.68
C LEU A 24 -8.84 -8.65 -0.15
N ASN A 25 -8.29 -8.41 1.04
CA ASN A 25 -7.28 -9.28 1.64
C ASN A 25 -7.79 -10.71 1.85
N ILE A 26 -9.06 -10.89 2.26
CA ILE A 26 -9.71 -12.20 2.36
C ILE A 26 -9.70 -12.91 1.00
N LYS A 27 -10.10 -12.22 -0.08
CA LYS A 27 -10.06 -12.78 -1.45
C LYS A 27 -8.63 -13.14 -1.88
N MET A 28 -7.66 -12.27 -1.59
CA MET A 28 -6.25 -12.54 -1.89
C MET A 28 -5.72 -13.78 -1.15
N LYS A 29 -6.18 -14.00 0.09
CA LYS A 29 -5.85 -15.19 0.88
C LYS A 29 -6.47 -16.46 0.30
N GLU A 30 -7.74 -16.42 -0.09
CA GLU A 30 -8.45 -17.52 -0.75
C GLU A 30 -7.76 -17.91 -2.07
N ASP A 31 -7.36 -16.91 -2.85
CA ASP A 31 -6.63 -17.07 -4.11
C ASP A 31 -5.14 -17.45 -3.92
N LYS A 32 -4.66 -17.50 -2.67
CA LYS A 32 -3.24 -17.70 -2.30
C LYS A 32 -2.31 -16.75 -3.08
N ARG A 33 -2.74 -15.50 -3.23
CA ARG A 33 -2.09 -14.53 -4.10
C ARG A 33 -1.62 -13.32 -3.30
N PRO A 34 -0.30 -13.14 -3.13
CA PRO A 34 0.21 -11.95 -2.47
C PRO A 34 0.02 -10.70 -3.35
N TYR A 35 0.08 -9.53 -2.73
CA TYR A 35 -0.03 -8.27 -3.45
C TYR A 35 0.91 -7.17 -2.93
N VAL A 36 1.13 -6.17 -3.79
CA VAL A 36 1.66 -4.87 -3.40
C VAL A 36 0.49 -3.99 -2.99
N LEU A 37 0.62 -3.35 -1.84
CA LEU A 37 -0.35 -2.45 -1.22
C LEU A 37 0.20 -1.04 -1.19
N ILE A 38 -0.57 -0.08 -1.70
CA ILE A 38 -0.14 1.32 -1.78
C ILE A 38 -1.26 2.20 -1.23
N GLY A 39 -0.93 3.17 -0.39
CA GLY A 39 -1.88 4.24 -0.14
C GLY A 39 -1.38 5.28 0.84
N PRO A 40 -2.19 6.31 1.06
CA PRO A 40 -1.76 7.48 1.80
C PRO A 40 -1.78 7.22 3.30
N GLY A 41 -0.98 8.00 4.02
CA GLY A 41 -1.06 8.03 5.47
C GLY A 41 -0.31 6.89 6.17
N ARG A 42 -0.55 6.82 7.47
CA ARG A 42 0.06 5.93 8.46
C ARG A 42 -0.83 4.70 8.65
N TRP A 43 -0.39 3.54 8.19
CA TRP A 43 -1.22 2.34 8.23
C TRP A 43 -1.15 1.70 9.62
N GLY A 44 -2.32 1.47 10.22
CA GLY A 44 -2.41 0.97 11.60
C GLY A 44 -2.33 2.05 12.68
N SER A 45 -2.45 3.31 12.29
CA SER A 45 -2.77 4.39 13.23
C SER A 45 -4.17 4.22 13.81
N SER A 46 -4.34 4.41 15.11
CA SER A 46 -5.67 4.56 15.72
C SER A 46 -6.29 5.92 15.43
N ASP A 47 -5.48 6.89 14.99
CA ASP A 47 -5.92 8.20 14.54
C ASP A 47 -6.25 8.17 13.03
N PRO A 48 -7.54 8.28 12.64
CA PRO A 48 -7.98 8.27 11.25
C PRO A 48 -7.56 9.51 10.46
N TRP A 49 -7.14 10.59 11.12
CA TRP A 49 -6.64 11.79 10.44
C TRP A 49 -5.21 11.59 9.91
N LEU A 50 -4.49 10.62 10.45
CA LEU A 50 -3.10 10.34 10.08
C LEU A 50 -2.98 9.22 9.04
N GLY A 51 -4.04 8.46 8.75
CA GLY A 51 -4.03 7.36 7.79
C GLY A 51 -5.22 6.41 7.94
N ILE A 52 -5.03 5.18 7.48
CA ILE A 52 -6.08 4.16 7.47
C ILE A 52 -5.95 3.29 8.73
N PRO A 53 -7.00 3.18 9.57
CA PRO A 53 -6.97 2.46 10.84
C PRO A 53 -7.08 0.95 10.63
N ILE A 54 -6.05 0.38 10.02
CA ILE A 54 -6.03 -1.02 9.60
C ILE A 54 -5.25 -1.90 10.59
N LYS A 55 -5.81 -3.06 10.93
CA LYS A 55 -5.11 -4.10 11.68
C LYS A 55 -4.29 -4.95 10.73
N TRP A 56 -3.18 -5.51 11.21
CA TRP A 56 -2.34 -6.42 10.41
C TRP A 56 -3.13 -7.54 9.73
N SER A 57 -4.06 -8.17 10.44
CA SER A 57 -4.91 -9.25 9.92
C SER A 57 -5.75 -8.85 8.70
N GLN A 58 -6.01 -7.55 8.52
CA GLN A 58 -6.79 -7.02 7.40
C GLN A 58 -5.95 -6.82 6.13
N ILE A 59 -4.61 -6.91 6.22
CA ILE A 59 -3.68 -6.75 5.08
C ILE A 59 -2.57 -7.81 5.07
N SER A 60 -2.80 -8.94 5.73
CA SER A 60 -1.79 -9.97 5.99
C SER A 60 -1.15 -10.56 4.74
N GLU A 61 -1.83 -10.51 3.59
CA GLU A 61 -1.32 -11.06 2.33
C GLU A 61 -0.49 -10.05 1.51
N ALA A 62 -0.34 -8.82 2.02
CA ALA A 62 0.56 -7.85 1.42
C ALA A 62 2.02 -8.30 1.58
N LYS A 63 2.77 -8.31 0.47
CA LYS A 63 4.22 -8.59 0.46
C LYS A 63 5.06 -7.33 0.35
N VAL A 64 4.45 -6.24 -0.11
CA VAL A 64 5.02 -4.91 -0.03
C VAL A 64 3.92 -3.93 0.35
N ILE A 65 4.25 -3.02 1.26
CA ILE A 65 3.41 -1.90 1.66
C ILE A 65 4.17 -0.62 1.32
N VAL A 66 3.51 0.29 0.62
CA VAL A 66 4.02 1.61 0.25
C VAL A 66 3.11 2.67 0.88
N GLU A 67 3.62 3.34 1.90
CA GLU A 67 2.96 4.50 2.50
C GLU A 67 3.32 5.76 1.71
N CYS A 68 2.29 6.46 1.25
CA CYS A 68 2.43 7.72 0.54
C CYS A 68 2.16 8.88 1.49
N GLY A 69 3.04 9.89 1.48
CA GLY A 69 2.83 11.13 2.20
C GLY A 69 1.52 11.81 1.79
N LEU A 70 0.88 12.48 2.74
CA LEU A 70 -0.29 13.31 2.49
C LEU A 70 0.18 14.76 2.24
N LYS A 71 -0.51 15.48 1.35
CA LYS A 71 -0.13 16.85 0.92
C LYS A 71 0.17 17.82 2.08
N ASN A 72 -0.47 17.64 3.23
CA ASN A 72 -0.31 18.49 4.42
C ASN A 72 0.29 17.75 5.64
N PHE A 73 0.73 16.51 5.50
CA PHE A 73 1.19 15.69 6.62
C PHE A 73 2.42 14.86 6.26
N ARG A 74 3.47 15.04 7.05
CA ARG A 74 4.56 14.09 7.10
C ARG A 74 4.14 12.95 8.01
N VAL A 75 3.82 11.82 7.40
CA VAL A 75 3.58 10.58 8.12
C VAL A 75 4.94 10.09 8.61
N GLU A 76 5.14 10.07 9.92
CA GLU A 76 6.24 9.26 10.46
C GLU A 76 5.85 7.78 10.32
N PRO A 77 6.75 6.83 10.04
CA PRO A 77 6.41 5.42 10.01
C PRO A 77 5.75 4.97 11.32
N SER A 78 4.76 4.08 11.27
CA SER A 78 4.16 3.54 12.50
C SER A 78 5.19 2.68 13.24
N GLN A 79 5.70 3.16 14.38
CA GLN A 79 6.60 2.39 15.26
C GLN A 79 5.84 1.49 16.24
N GLY A 80 4.54 1.24 16.01
CA GLY A 80 3.78 0.29 16.82
C GLY A 80 4.47 -1.07 16.79
N THR A 81 5.00 -1.51 17.93
CA THR A 81 5.91 -2.65 18.04
C THR A 81 5.37 -3.90 17.34
N HIS A 82 4.05 -4.17 17.43
CA HIS A 82 3.44 -5.32 16.77
C HIS A 82 3.34 -5.21 15.24
N PHE A 83 3.03 -4.04 14.70
CA PHE A 83 2.96 -3.86 13.25
C PHE A 83 4.34 -3.99 12.64
N PHE A 84 5.33 -3.33 13.24
CA PHE A 84 6.72 -3.42 12.79
C PHE A 84 7.30 -4.82 12.97
N GLN A 85 7.04 -5.49 14.10
CA GLN A 85 7.44 -6.89 14.30
C GLN A 85 6.87 -7.81 13.22
N ASN A 86 5.63 -7.60 12.78
CA ASN A 86 5.04 -8.39 11.70
C ASN A 86 5.75 -8.13 10.37
N LEU A 87 6.03 -6.87 10.03
CA LEU A 87 6.79 -6.52 8.82
C LEU A 87 8.12 -7.27 8.76
N THR A 88 8.89 -7.24 9.84
CA THR A 88 10.20 -7.91 9.91
C THR A 88 10.07 -9.43 9.93
N SER A 89 9.11 -9.98 10.69
CA SER A 89 8.96 -11.43 10.86
C SER A 89 8.45 -12.13 9.59
N PHE A 90 7.58 -11.46 8.82
CA PHE A 90 7.01 -12.01 7.60
C PHE A 90 7.73 -11.59 6.31
N GLY A 91 8.85 -10.85 6.45
CA GLY A 91 9.67 -10.39 5.33
C GLY A 91 8.90 -9.48 4.37
N VAL A 92 8.04 -8.61 4.91
CA VAL A 92 7.24 -7.67 4.10
C VAL A 92 8.09 -6.45 3.78
N GLY A 93 8.19 -6.13 2.49
CA GLY A 93 8.83 -4.91 2.04
C GLY A 93 8.03 -3.70 2.51
N TYR A 94 8.68 -2.72 3.12
CA TYR A 94 8.03 -1.52 3.62
C TYR A 94 8.75 -0.30 3.06
N LEU A 95 8.01 0.53 2.32
CA LEU A 95 8.51 1.72 1.67
C LEU A 95 7.65 2.90 2.09
N THR A 96 8.31 4.04 2.28
CA THR A 96 7.66 5.32 2.51
C THR A 96 8.11 6.27 1.41
N ILE A 97 7.18 6.93 0.74
CA ILE A 97 7.46 7.95 -0.27
C ILE A 97 6.61 9.18 0.03
N ASN A 98 7.08 10.35 -0.34
CA ASN A 98 6.29 11.59 -0.33
C ASN A 98 6.48 12.35 -1.66
N PRO A 99 5.71 11.99 -2.70
CA PRO A 99 5.81 12.65 -4.01
C PRO A 99 5.59 14.17 -3.95
N PHE A 100 4.79 14.67 -2.99
CA PHE A 100 4.55 16.11 -2.81
C PHE A 100 5.79 16.88 -2.35
N MET A 101 6.74 16.21 -1.69
CA MET A 101 7.98 16.78 -1.18
C MET A 101 9.18 16.43 -2.07
N GLY A 102 8.96 15.80 -3.22
CA GLY A 102 10.03 15.32 -4.10
C GLY A 102 10.74 14.07 -3.58
N ASP A 103 10.16 13.35 -2.61
CA ASP A 103 10.71 12.13 -2.05
C ASP A 103 10.05 10.90 -2.67
N GLY A 104 10.75 10.24 -3.59
CA GLY A 104 10.22 9.10 -4.34
C GLY A 104 9.22 9.47 -5.44
N ILE A 105 8.88 8.48 -6.27
CA ILE A 105 8.00 8.65 -7.43
C ILE A 105 6.94 7.54 -7.38
N LEU A 106 5.67 7.93 -7.50
CA LEU A 106 4.55 7.01 -7.72
C LEU A 106 3.85 7.39 -9.03
N ASP A 107 4.09 6.61 -10.07
CA ASP A 107 3.49 6.82 -11.39
C ASP A 107 2.50 5.71 -11.70
N LEU A 108 1.30 5.82 -11.13
CA LEU A 108 0.21 4.88 -11.38
C LEU A 108 -0.33 4.99 -12.82
N LYS A 109 0.00 6.06 -13.57
CA LYS A 109 -0.40 6.19 -14.98
C LYS A 109 0.46 5.32 -15.89
N LYS A 110 1.73 5.09 -15.53
CA LYS A 110 2.62 4.13 -16.20
C LYS A 110 2.34 2.68 -15.82
N ALA A 111 1.55 2.43 -14.78
CA ALA A 111 1.04 1.09 -14.55
C ALA A 111 0.06 0.78 -15.68
N GLU A 112 0.46 -0.08 -16.62
CA GLU A 112 -0.41 -0.62 -17.67
C GLU A 112 -0.98 -1.95 -17.15
N PRO A 113 -2.12 -1.95 -16.44
CA PRO A 113 -2.71 -3.18 -15.96
C PRO A 113 -3.25 -3.99 -17.14
N SER A 114 -3.14 -5.31 -17.04
CA SER A 114 -3.84 -6.21 -17.95
C SER A 114 -5.33 -6.30 -17.62
N GLU A 115 -5.69 -6.07 -16.35
CA GLU A 115 -7.05 -6.25 -15.85
C GLU A 115 -7.30 -5.37 -14.61
N VAL A 116 -8.50 -4.78 -14.53
CA VAL A 116 -9.01 -4.13 -13.31
C VAL A 116 -9.98 -5.11 -12.65
N ILE A 117 -9.58 -5.67 -11.50
CA ILE A 117 -10.33 -6.72 -10.78
C ILE A 117 -11.42 -6.11 -9.90
N TYR A 118 -11.13 -4.95 -9.33
CA TYR A 118 -12.03 -4.24 -8.42
C TYR A 118 -11.76 -2.74 -8.53
N ASP A 119 -12.84 -1.97 -8.55
CA ASP A 119 -12.78 -0.51 -8.64
C ASP A 119 -13.95 0.10 -7.84
N SER A 120 -13.66 0.62 -6.66
CA SER A 120 -14.62 1.36 -5.83
C SER A 120 -14.35 2.86 -5.90
N LYS A 121 -15.04 3.66 -5.09
CA LYS A 121 -14.72 5.08 -4.94
C LYS A 121 -13.27 5.26 -4.49
N PHE A 122 -12.82 4.53 -3.47
CA PHE A 122 -11.55 4.77 -2.81
C PHE A 122 -10.42 3.83 -3.23
N ILE A 123 -10.74 2.58 -3.61
CA ILE A 123 -9.73 1.53 -3.78
C ILE A 123 -9.81 0.95 -5.19
N ARG A 124 -8.64 0.63 -5.73
CA ARG A 124 -8.52 -0.12 -6.98
C ARG A 124 -7.62 -1.34 -6.80
N HIS A 125 -8.07 -2.48 -7.30
CA HIS A 125 -7.29 -3.69 -7.47
C HIS A 125 -7.03 -3.90 -8.96
N ILE A 126 -5.76 -3.85 -9.35
CA ILE A 126 -5.33 -4.15 -10.71
C ILE A 126 -4.39 -5.35 -10.76
N ARG A 127 -4.40 -6.03 -11.90
CA ARG A 127 -3.52 -7.15 -12.22
C ARG A 127 -2.64 -6.79 -13.41
N PHE A 128 -1.43 -7.31 -13.40
CA PHE A 128 -0.46 -7.18 -14.48
C PHE A 128 -0.32 -8.53 -15.18
N GLN A 129 -0.03 -8.50 -16.48
CA GLN A 129 0.22 -9.71 -17.27
C GLN A 129 1.50 -10.43 -16.81
N THR A 130 2.53 -9.67 -16.44
CA THR A 130 3.79 -10.17 -15.89
C THR A 130 3.89 -9.88 -14.39
N PRO A 131 4.68 -10.66 -13.63
CA PRO A 131 4.97 -10.35 -12.24
C PRO A 131 5.58 -8.94 -12.07
N LEU A 132 5.35 -8.35 -10.90
CA LEU A 132 6.05 -7.12 -10.51
C LEU A 132 7.48 -7.46 -10.05
N HIS A 133 8.44 -6.70 -10.53
CA HIS A 133 9.81 -6.72 -10.04
C HIS A 133 9.96 -5.75 -8.89
N ILE A 134 10.51 -6.23 -7.77
CA ILE A 134 10.63 -5.48 -6.51
C ILE A 134 12.06 -5.62 -6.00
N PHE A 135 12.75 -4.50 -5.86
CA PHE A 135 14.07 -4.45 -5.25
C PHE A 135 14.07 -3.43 -4.13
N ILE A 136 14.58 -3.81 -2.96
CA ILE A 136 14.67 -2.95 -1.77
C ILE A 136 16.10 -3.06 -1.21
N ASP A 137 16.78 -1.92 -1.10
CA ASP A 137 18.06 -1.76 -0.43
C ASP A 137 17.86 -0.88 0.81
N GLY A 138 17.62 -1.53 1.95
CA GLY A 138 17.44 -0.85 3.24
C GLY A 138 18.68 -0.13 3.76
N ARG A 139 19.89 -0.46 3.26
CA ARG A 139 21.13 0.24 3.65
C ARG A 139 21.25 1.56 2.92
N LYS A 140 20.80 1.62 1.66
CA LYS A 140 20.79 2.84 0.84
C LYS A 140 19.48 3.61 0.91
N ASN A 141 18.50 3.09 1.66
CA ASN A 141 17.13 3.62 1.72
C ASN A 141 16.53 3.82 0.32
N LYS A 142 16.65 2.80 -0.54
CA LYS A 142 16.15 2.82 -1.92
C LYS A 142 15.26 1.62 -2.19
N GLY A 143 14.20 1.84 -2.96
CA GLY A 143 13.34 0.77 -3.47
C GLY A 143 12.85 1.10 -4.87
N ILE A 144 12.59 0.06 -5.66
CA ILE A 144 11.94 0.18 -6.97
C ILE A 144 10.93 -0.94 -7.14
N ILE A 145 9.77 -0.59 -7.69
CA ILE A 145 8.70 -1.51 -8.07
C ILE A 145 8.32 -1.18 -9.52
N TYR A 146 8.33 -2.17 -10.40
CA TYR A 146 7.94 -1.97 -11.80
C TYR A 146 7.33 -3.24 -12.41
N SER A 147 6.49 -3.04 -13.43
CA SER A 147 5.93 -4.10 -14.29
C SER A 147 6.59 -4.06 -15.67
N GLY A 148 6.92 -5.22 -16.24
CA GLY A 148 7.46 -5.34 -17.59
C GLY A 148 8.93 -5.76 -17.63
N ASN A 149 9.43 -6.00 -18.84
CA ASN A 149 10.85 -6.21 -19.11
C ASN A 149 11.48 -4.84 -19.39
N ASN A 150 12.60 -4.54 -18.72
CA ASN A 150 13.40 -3.31 -18.86
C ASN A 150 13.50 -2.78 -20.30
#